data_AF-A0A1B3LMF4-F1
#
_entry.id   AF-A0A1B3LMF4-F1
#
_cell.length_a   1.000
_cell.length_b   1.000
_cell.length_c   1.000
_cell.angle_alpha   90.00
_cell.angle_beta   90.00
_cell.angle_gamma   90.00
#
_symmetry.space_group_name_H-M   'P 1'
#
loop_
_entity.id
_entity.type
_entity.pdbx_description
1 polymer ?
#
loop_
_entity_poly.entity_id
_entity_poly.type
_entity_poly.pdbx_seq_one_letter_code
_entity_poly.pdbx_strand_id
1 'polypeptide(L)'
;MERNRHTPRARGASAGLQPAGPLGKIFAALIGSILLVLGLMFSVVIIAVAIAFGLIIWGWIWWKTRALRQQMRAQMEAGMAAGAGASATYSDGEGAPSSGRVIEGEVIRADDPPPPER
;
A
#
# COMPACT_ATOMS: atom_id res chain seq x y z
N MET A 1 -24.24 -66.98 -46.12
CA MET A 1 -23.21 -65.94 -45.95
C MET A 1 -23.70 -64.98 -44.90
N GLU A 2 -23.29 -65.08 -43.63
CA GLU A 2 -23.29 -63.91 -42.75
C GLU A 2 -22.35 -64.10 -41.57
N ARG A 3 -21.48 -63.11 -41.42
CA ARG A 3 -20.47 -62.97 -40.37
C ARG A 3 -21.17 -62.53 -39.10
N ASN A 4 -20.98 -63.25 -38.00
CA ASN A 4 -21.07 -62.63 -36.69
C ASN A 4 -19.72 -62.73 -35.99
N ARG A 5 -18.98 -61.63 -36.15
CA ARG A 5 -17.73 -61.35 -35.46
C ARG A 5 -18.06 -61.16 -33.99
N HIS A 6 -17.54 -62.02 -33.13
CA HIS A 6 -17.57 -61.77 -31.70
C HIS A 6 -16.63 -60.60 -31.41
N THR A 7 -17.23 -59.47 -31.04
CA THR A 7 -16.52 -58.31 -30.51
C THR A 7 -15.93 -58.68 -29.14
N PRO A 8 -14.63 -58.44 -28.88
CA PRO A 8 -14.13 -58.47 -27.52
C PRO A 8 -14.74 -57.28 -26.78
N ARG A 9 -15.60 -57.56 -25.79
CA ARG A 9 -16.10 -56.53 -24.87
C ARG A 9 -14.89 -55.92 -24.17
N ALA A 10 -14.66 -54.63 -24.42
CA ALA A 10 -13.80 -53.80 -23.58
C ALA A 10 -14.36 -53.84 -22.15
N ARG A 11 -13.73 -54.64 -21.30
CA ARG A 11 -13.99 -54.68 -19.86
C ARG A 11 -13.49 -53.34 -19.33
N GLY A 12 -14.42 -52.40 -19.16
CA GLY A 12 -14.14 -51.09 -18.60
C GLY A 12 -13.28 -51.23 -17.36
N ALA A 13 -12.23 -50.42 -17.29
CA ALA A 13 -11.38 -50.28 -16.13
C ALA A 13 -12.23 -49.77 -14.96
N SER A 14 -12.88 -50.68 -14.25
CA SER A 14 -13.29 -50.47 -12.88
C SER A 14 -12.00 -50.45 -12.05
N ALA A 15 -11.31 -49.31 -12.09
CA ALA A 15 -10.22 -49.00 -11.20
C ALA A 15 -10.78 -49.07 -9.77
N GLY A 16 -10.62 -50.23 -9.15
CA GLY A 16 -10.15 -50.40 -7.78
C GLY A 16 -10.78 -49.59 -6.65
N LEU A 17 -11.95 -48.94 -6.80
CA LEU A 17 -12.73 -48.50 -5.65
C LEU A 17 -13.42 -49.74 -5.07
N GLN A 18 -12.63 -50.55 -4.37
CA GLN A 18 -13.18 -51.42 -3.34
C GLN A 18 -14.06 -50.52 -2.46
N PRO A 19 -15.33 -50.87 -2.23
CA PRO A 19 -16.18 -50.08 -1.35
C PRO A 19 -15.49 -50.05 0.00
N ALA A 20 -14.92 -48.90 0.37
CA ALA A 20 -14.32 -48.71 1.67
C ALA A 20 -15.39 -49.13 2.68
N GLY A 21 -15.08 -50.16 3.47
CA GLY A 21 -15.98 -50.64 4.50
C GLY A 21 -16.41 -49.47 5.39
N PRO A 22 -17.52 -49.60 6.14
CA PRO A 22 -18.04 -48.50 6.97
C PRO A 22 -16.98 -47.84 7.86
N LEU A 23 -15.97 -48.59 8.32
CA LEU A 23 -14.78 -48.09 9.00
C LEU A 23 -13.92 -47.13 8.14
N GLY A 24 -13.66 -47.48 6.88
CA GLY A 24 -12.90 -46.64 5.95
C GLY A 24 -13.59 -45.30 5.65
N LYS A 25 -14.94 -45.27 5.64
CA LYS A 25 -15.71 -44.02 5.52
C LYS A 25 -15.55 -43.12 6.75
N ILE A 26 -15.47 -43.68 7.96
CA ILE A 26 -15.28 -42.92 9.20
C ILE A 26 -13.87 -42.32 9.24
N PHE A 27 -12.84 -43.09 8.88
CA PHE A 27 -11.48 -42.57 8.76
C PHE A 27 -11.38 -41.47 7.69
N ALA A 28 -11.99 -41.66 6.53
CA ALA A 28 -12.03 -40.64 5.49
C ALA A 28 -12.74 -39.36 5.95
N ALA A 29 -13.86 -39.48 6.68
CA ALA A 29 -14.57 -38.34 7.26
C ALA A 29 -13.72 -37.62 8.31
N LEU A 30 -12.98 -38.35 9.14
CA LEU A 30 -12.10 -37.78 10.16
C LEU A 30 -10.92 -37.03 9.53
N ILE A 31 -10.26 -37.63 8.54
CA ILE A 31 -9.16 -37.00 7.79
C ILE A 31 -9.66 -35.76 7.06
N GLY A 32 -10.83 -35.85 6.40
CA GLY A 32 -11.47 -34.72 5.75
C GLY A 32 -11.81 -33.59 6.72
N SER A 33 -12.31 -33.91 7.91
CA SER A 33 -12.59 -32.94 8.98
C SER A 33 -11.33 -32.25 9.48
N ILE A 34 -10.24 -32.99 9.72
CA ILE A 34 -8.95 -32.43 10.12
C ILE A 34 -8.43 -31.49 9.04
N LEU A 35 -8.45 -31.91 7.77
CA LEU A 35 -8.03 -31.07 6.64
C LEU A 35 -8.90 -29.81 6.49
N LEU A 36 -10.20 -29.92 6.75
CA LEU A 36 -11.13 -28.78 6.74
C LEU A 36 -10.75 -27.77 7.85
N VAL A 37 -10.50 -28.24 9.07
CA VAL A 37 -10.10 -27.38 10.19
C VAL A 37 -8.74 -26.74 9.92
N LEU A 38 -7.76 -27.50 9.40
CA LEU A 38 -6.45 -26.96 9.02
C LEU A 38 -6.58 -25.87 7.94
N GLY A 39 -7.39 -26.11 6.91
CA GLY A 39 -7.66 -25.13 5.86
C GLY A 39 -8.36 -23.87 6.39
N LEU A 40 -9.33 -24.05 7.29
CA LEU A 40 -10.03 -22.94 7.95
C LEU A 40 -9.10 -22.13 8.84
N MET A 41 -8.27 -22.79 9.66
CA MET A 41 -7.26 -22.15 10.51
C MET A 41 -6.24 -21.38 9.67
N PHE A 42 -5.80 -21.94 8.55
CA PHE A 42 -4.90 -21.27 7.62
C PHE A 42 -5.53 -19.99 7.03
N SER A 43 -6.82 -20.03 6.67
CA SER A 43 -7.56 -18.85 6.20
C SER A 43 -7.63 -17.75 7.27
N VAL A 44 -7.95 -18.11 8.52
CA VAL A 44 -7.99 -17.16 9.64
C VAL A 44 -6.62 -16.52 9.87
N VAL A 45 -5.53 -17.30 9.77
CA VAL A 45 -4.16 -16.80 9.91
C VAL A 45 -3.83 -15.78 8.82
N ILE A 46 -4.16 -16.05 7.55
CA ILE A 46 -3.93 -15.07 6.46
C ILE A 46 -4.67 -13.76 6.73
N ILE A 47 -5.92 -13.83 7.17
CA ILE A 47 -6.71 -12.64 7.51
C ILE A 47 -6.06 -11.88 8.67
N ALA A 48 -5.66 -12.58 9.73
CA ALA A 48 -4.99 -11.97 10.88
C ALA A 48 -3.68 -11.27 10.48
N VAL A 49 -2.88 -11.92 9.63
CA VAL A 49 -1.65 -11.34 9.07
C VAL A 49 -1.96 -10.11 8.22
N ALA A 50 -2.96 -10.17 7.34
CA ALA A 50 -3.37 -9.04 6.51
C ALA A 50 -3.82 -7.83 7.36
N ILE A 51 -4.59 -8.08 8.44
CA ILE A 51 -5.00 -7.04 9.39
C ILE A 51 -3.77 -6.46 10.12
N ALA A 52 -2.86 -7.32 10.59
CA ALA A 52 -1.64 -6.87 11.27
C ALA A 52 -0.77 -5.99 10.36
N PHE A 53 -0.54 -6.41 9.11
CA PHE A 53 0.16 -5.60 8.11
C PHE A 53 -0.57 -4.30 7.81
N GLY A 54 -1.90 -4.34 7.68
CA GLY A 54 -2.74 -3.16 7.49
C GLY A 54 -2.56 -2.14 8.62
N LEU A 55 -2.57 -2.60 9.88
CA LEU A 55 -2.35 -1.74 11.05
C LEU A 55 -0.93 -1.17 11.12
N ILE A 56 0.08 -1.98 10.77
CA ILE A 56 1.49 -1.52 10.72
C ILE A 56 1.64 -0.41 9.67
N ILE A 57 1.14 -0.64 8.45
CA ILE A 57 1.21 0.34 7.36
C ILE A 57 0.42 1.60 7.73
N TRP A 58 -0.78 1.45 8.27
CA TRP A 58 -1.63 2.56 8.68
C TRP A 58 -0.98 3.40 9.79
N GLY A 59 -0.46 2.74 10.82
CA GLY A 59 0.31 3.39 11.88
C GLY A 59 1.54 4.09 11.33
N TRP A 60 2.29 3.43 10.44
CA TRP A 60 3.46 4.04 9.80
C TRP A 60 3.11 5.28 8.98
N ILE A 61 2.05 5.23 8.16
CA ILE A 61 1.59 6.39 7.37
C ILE A 61 1.18 7.54 8.30
N TRP A 62 0.48 7.26 9.39
CA TRP A 62 0.08 8.27 10.36
C TRP A 62 1.29 8.90 11.08
N TRP A 63 2.29 8.10 11.43
CA TRP A 63 3.55 8.58 12.00
C TRP A 63 4.39 9.35 10.98
N LYS A 64 4.46 8.89 9.73
CA LYS A 64 5.24 9.52 8.65
C LYS A 64 4.64 10.87 8.25
N THR A 65 3.32 10.96 8.10
CA THR A 65 2.61 12.22 7.86
C THR A 65 2.81 13.22 9.01
N ARG A 66 2.97 12.73 10.25
CA ARG A 66 3.35 13.56 11.40
C ARG A 66 4.83 13.99 11.35
N ALA A 67 5.74 13.08 11.04
CA ALA A 67 7.18 13.30 11.03
C ALA A 67 7.65 14.21 9.87
N LEU A 68 6.93 14.23 8.74
CA LEU A 68 7.27 15.08 7.61
C LEU A 68 7.25 16.57 7.98
N ARG A 69 6.33 16.98 8.87
CA ARG A 69 6.31 18.34 9.43
C ARG A 69 7.55 18.68 10.24
N GLN A 70 8.12 17.69 10.94
CA GLN A 70 9.36 17.86 11.71
C GLN A 70 10.57 17.98 10.77
N GLN A 71 10.57 17.22 9.68
CA GLN A 71 11.65 17.25 8.68
C GLN A 71 11.71 18.58 7.94
N MET A 72 10.56 19.21 7.63
CA MET A 72 10.55 20.55 7.02
C MET A 72 11.10 21.63 7.96
N ARG A 73 10.82 21.53 9.27
CA ARG A 73 11.42 22.44 10.27
C ARG A 73 12.92 22.22 10.39
N ALA A 74 13.36 20.97 10.46
CA ALA A 74 14.79 20.65 10.51
C ALA A 74 15.53 21.07 9.23
N GLN A 75 14.92 20.94 8.05
CA GLN A 75 15.49 21.45 6.80
C GLN A 75 15.50 22.97 6.73
N MET A 76 14.47 23.65 7.26
CA MET A 76 14.43 25.10 7.34
C MET A 76 15.47 25.62 8.35
N GLU A 77 15.64 24.99 9.51
CA GLU A 77 16.71 25.30 10.46
C GLU A 77 18.10 24.97 9.91
N ALA A 78 18.28 23.86 9.19
CA ALA A 78 19.55 23.54 8.53
C ALA A 78 19.84 24.51 7.37
N GLY A 79 18.82 24.91 6.61
CA GLY A 79 18.91 25.96 5.60
C GLY A 79 19.13 27.34 6.21
N MET A 80 18.62 27.59 7.41
CA MET A 80 18.87 28.80 8.19
C MET A 80 20.22 28.77 8.87
N ALA A 81 20.79 27.62 9.22
CA ALA A 81 22.13 27.50 9.81
C ALA A 81 23.23 27.53 8.72
N ALA A 82 23.00 26.86 7.59
CA ALA A 82 23.81 27.01 6.39
C ALA A 82 23.66 28.43 5.80
N GLY A 83 22.44 28.97 5.86
CA GLY A 83 22.13 30.36 5.53
C GLY A 83 22.63 31.37 6.56
N ALA A 84 22.82 31.00 7.84
CA ALA A 84 23.37 31.88 8.88
C ALA A 84 24.88 32.03 8.77
N GLY A 85 25.58 31.00 8.24
CA GLY A 85 26.97 31.14 7.81
C GLY A 85 27.11 31.99 6.55
N ALA A 86 26.11 32.01 5.67
CA ALA A 86 26.07 32.85 4.47
C ALA A 86 25.54 34.27 4.72
N SER A 87 24.62 34.46 5.67
CA SER A 87 24.00 35.74 6.02
C SER A 87 24.86 36.56 6.99
N ALA A 88 25.87 35.96 7.62
CA ALA A 88 26.93 36.70 8.29
C ALA A 88 28.03 37.17 7.32
N THR A 89 28.06 36.66 6.08
CA THR A 89 29.18 36.89 5.15
C THR A 89 28.82 37.68 3.90
N TYR A 90 27.55 37.77 3.48
CA TYR A 90 27.16 38.58 2.32
C TYR A 90 26.20 39.70 2.71
N SER A 91 26.76 40.73 3.34
CA SER A 91 26.21 42.10 3.40
C SER A 91 27.25 43.08 2.84
N ASP A 92 27.87 42.70 1.73
CA ASP A 92 28.61 43.62 0.87
C ASP A 92 28.53 43.11 -0.57
N GLY A 93 27.96 43.91 -1.47
CA GLY A 93 27.99 43.72 -2.93
C GLY A 93 27.14 42.58 -3.52
N GLU A 94 26.12 42.97 -4.30
CA GLU A 94 25.61 42.25 -5.48
C GLU A 94 25.37 40.74 -5.39
N GLY A 95 24.13 40.35 -5.09
CA GLY A 95 23.67 38.98 -5.29
C GLY A 95 22.37 38.71 -4.53
N ALA A 96 21.25 39.16 -5.09
CA ALA A 96 19.93 39.00 -4.50
C ALA A 96 19.69 37.54 -4.05
N PRO A 97 19.59 37.25 -2.74
CA PRO A 97 18.94 36.01 -2.32
C PRO A 97 17.52 36.08 -2.86
N SER A 98 17.01 34.98 -3.42
CA SER A 98 15.63 34.87 -3.90
C SER A 98 14.67 35.05 -2.72
N SER A 99 14.46 36.31 -2.33
CA SER A 99 13.42 36.72 -1.41
C SER A 99 12.13 36.25 -2.04
N GLY A 100 11.41 35.39 -1.30
CA GLY A 100 10.04 35.09 -1.64
C GLY A 100 9.33 36.43 -1.80
N ARG A 101 8.97 36.77 -3.04
CA ARG A 101 8.33 38.05 -3.34
C ARG A 101 7.02 38.09 -2.57
N VAL A 102 7.03 38.83 -1.47
CA VAL A 102 5.82 39.18 -0.74
C VAL A 102 5.07 40.14 -1.66
N ILE A 103 3.97 39.64 -2.23
CA ILE A 103 3.05 40.45 -3.01
C ILE A 103 2.23 41.24 -1.99
N GLU A 104 2.71 42.41 -1.62
CA GLU A 104 1.93 43.37 -0.84
C GLU A 104 0.80 43.87 -1.74
N GLY A 105 -0.41 43.35 -1.52
CA GLY A 105 -1.60 43.75 -2.25
C GLY A 105 -2.01 45.16 -1.83
N GLU A 106 -1.67 46.15 -2.64
CA GLU A 106 -2.19 47.52 -2.48
C GLU A 106 -3.67 47.56 -2.84
N VAL A 107 -4.51 48.07 -1.92
CA VAL A 107 -5.95 48.25 -2.13
C VAL A 107 -6.19 49.61 -2.78
N ILE A 108 -6.23 49.65 -4.11
CA ILE A 108 -6.60 50.86 -4.85
C ILE A 108 -8.06 51.17 -4.55
N ARG A 109 -8.30 52.30 -3.87
CA ARG A 109 -9.65 52.77 -3.59
C ARG A 109 -10.13 53.52 -4.82
N ALA A 110 -11.34 53.25 -5.28
CA ALA A 110 -11.86 53.78 -6.54
C ALA A 110 -11.92 55.33 -6.62
N ASP A 111 -11.75 56.00 -5.49
CA ASP A 111 -11.79 57.47 -5.36
C ASP A 111 -10.40 58.14 -5.47
N ASP A 112 -9.31 57.39 -5.69
CA ASP A 112 -7.99 57.98 -5.88
C ASP A 112 -7.91 58.74 -7.22
N PRO A 113 -7.53 60.03 -7.21
CA PRO A 113 -7.45 60.82 -8.44
C PRO A 113 -6.32 60.29 -9.35
N PRO A 114 -6.52 60.29 -10.68
CA PRO A 114 -5.52 59.79 -11.61
C PRO A 114 -4.22 60.59 -11.51
N PRO A 115 -3.05 59.94 -11.68
CA PRO A 115 -1.76 60.62 -11.58
C PRO A 115 -1.67 61.78 -12.58
N PRO A 116 -1.05 62.93 -12.21
CA PRO A 116 -0.84 64.01 -13.16
C PRO A 116 0.12 63.53 -14.27
N GLU A 117 -0.37 63.60 -15.51
CA GLU A 117 0.42 63.32 -16.71
C GLU A 117 1.62 64.28 -16.77
N ARG A 118 2.82 63.73 -16.94
CA ARG A 118 4.05 64.51 -17.21
C ARG A 118 4.41 64.42 -18.67
#